data_AF-A0AAV0SZV7-F1
#
_entry.id   AF-A0AAV0SZV7-F1
#
_cell.length_a   1.000
_cell.length_b   1.000
_cell.length_c   1.000
_cell.angle_alpha   90.00
_cell.angle_beta   90.00
_cell.angle_gamma   90.00
#
_symmetry.space_group_name_H-M   'P 1'
#
loop_
_entity.id
_entity.type
_entity.pdbx_description
1 polymer ?
#
loop_
_entity_poly.entity_id
_entity_poly.type
_entity_poly.pdbx_seq_one_letter_code
_entity_poly.pdbx_strand_id
1 'polypeptide(L)'
;MLVGLWRRCPRPSLVLSRSITTAALQPADDLTVVDDKHRVYYARIARKLPTQTFPWQSMHRTTRFLQSRGLSPTQALKIMSQHVMIISYSEALIESKIPWFLELGLSHDKINDIIIRHPNILGISITKYEALVKWYLFHGVPKDKIAYLFNIFPQGVSYNIRDNLDPKVALLREIGCNDMQVARVLTRSPQIFTHSMERLRDKANYLVELGVPRERLPFIVSSVPECVALTSSRVKETVDALDELFGTGAGLQALLRNCRIVMSSINGMRESFDYLISVGFTKERLEKNTRYITRSVNRCLRPRVEFLMTKNVDVVSDITWILTPQGRFIEQYPDYAAYVTKFKADPTTKKNAKDAVVP
;
A
#
# COMPACT_ATOMS: atom_id res chain seq x y z
N MET A 1 -0.43 21.83 -73.15
CA MET A 1 0.62 22.84 -73.42
C MET A 1 1.33 23.11 -72.10
N LEU A 2 2.65 23.11 -71.93
CA LEU A 2 3.80 22.76 -72.75
C LEU A 2 4.99 22.80 -71.75
N VAL A 3 5.82 21.76 -71.77
CA VAL A 3 7.29 21.68 -71.53
C VAL A 3 7.94 22.29 -70.26
N GLY A 4 8.76 21.46 -69.60
CA GLY A 4 9.87 21.92 -68.74
C GLY A 4 11.10 22.35 -69.54
N LEU A 5 12.17 22.77 -68.84
CA LEU A 5 13.60 22.84 -69.22
C LEU A 5 14.29 23.86 -68.28
N TRP A 6 15.50 23.74 -67.72
CA TRP A 6 16.51 22.69 -67.49
C TRP A 6 17.69 23.36 -66.72
N ARG A 7 18.66 22.54 -66.26
CA ARG A 7 20.08 22.81 -65.84
C ARG A 7 20.33 23.16 -64.36
N ARG A 8 20.94 22.32 -63.50
CA ARG A 8 22.27 21.62 -63.39
C ARG A 8 23.42 22.45 -62.72
N CYS A 9 23.65 22.16 -61.42
CA CYS A 9 24.90 21.87 -60.65
C CYS A 9 26.10 22.86 -60.64
N PRO A 10 27.07 22.81 -59.66
CA PRO A 10 27.42 21.71 -58.74
C PRO A 10 27.71 22.05 -57.26
N ARG A 11 27.80 20.99 -56.43
CA ARG A 11 28.35 20.95 -55.06
C ARG A 11 29.89 21.13 -55.04
N PRO A 12 30.47 21.43 -53.87
CA PRO A 12 31.69 20.78 -53.44
C PRO A 12 31.46 19.91 -52.18
N SER A 13 31.96 18.69 -52.26
CA SER A 13 32.08 17.71 -51.17
C SER A 13 33.29 18.02 -50.29
N LEU A 14 33.11 18.03 -48.97
CA LEU A 14 34.17 17.68 -48.02
C LEU A 14 33.62 16.75 -46.94
N VAL A 15 34.17 15.54 -46.96
CA VAL A 15 34.01 14.48 -45.97
C VAL A 15 34.85 14.84 -44.76
N LEU A 16 34.29 14.74 -43.55
CA LEU A 16 35.06 14.47 -42.33
C LEU A 16 34.20 13.63 -41.40
N SER A 17 34.48 12.33 -41.45
CA SER A 17 34.09 11.32 -40.47
C SER A 17 34.70 11.66 -39.11
N ARG A 18 33.89 11.63 -38.04
CA ARG A 18 34.33 11.18 -36.71
C ARG A 18 33.11 10.77 -35.89
N SER A 19 33.11 9.49 -35.57
CA SER A 19 32.17 8.76 -34.73
C SER A 19 32.18 9.31 -33.30
N ILE A 20 31.00 9.67 -32.80
CA ILE A 20 30.73 9.77 -31.36
C ILE A 20 29.51 8.89 -31.08
N THR A 21 29.79 7.79 -30.39
CA THR A 21 28.84 6.87 -29.78
C THR A 21 27.77 7.66 -29.04
N THR A 22 26.51 7.61 -29.47
CA THR A 22 25.41 8.24 -28.73
C THR A 22 24.33 7.21 -28.46
N ALA A 23 24.06 7.06 -27.15
CA ALA A 23 23.12 6.24 -26.44
C ALA A 23 21.90 5.71 -27.22
N ALA A 24 21.57 4.45 -26.92
CA ALA A 24 20.33 3.79 -27.33
C ALA A 24 19.11 4.71 -27.13
N LEU A 25 18.41 4.98 -28.24
CA LEU A 25 17.05 5.54 -28.24
C LEU A 25 16.15 4.66 -27.36
N GLN A 26 15.57 5.24 -26.32
CA GLN A 26 14.44 4.61 -25.63
C GLN A 26 13.21 4.60 -26.57
N PRO A 27 12.34 3.57 -26.48
CA PRO A 27 11.40 3.25 -27.55
C PRO A 27 10.20 4.21 -27.56
N ALA A 28 9.68 4.47 -28.76
CA ALA A 28 8.55 5.36 -29.06
C ALA A 28 7.25 5.05 -28.28
N ASP A 29 7.13 3.85 -27.69
CA ASP A 29 6.00 3.44 -26.86
C ASP A 29 5.88 4.24 -25.55
N ASP A 30 6.98 4.73 -24.99
CA ASP A 30 6.92 5.54 -23.76
C ASP A 30 6.37 6.95 -24.04
N LEU A 31 6.59 7.49 -25.26
CA LEU A 31 6.10 8.82 -25.64
C LEU A 31 4.59 8.82 -25.93
N THR A 32 4.05 7.77 -26.55
CA THR A 32 2.62 7.62 -26.82
C THR A 32 1.80 7.45 -25.53
N VAL A 33 2.30 6.66 -24.59
CA VAL A 33 1.65 6.43 -23.28
C VAL A 33 1.65 7.70 -22.40
N VAL A 34 2.70 8.52 -22.50
CA VAL A 34 2.77 9.81 -21.79
C VAL A 34 1.73 10.78 -22.36
N ASP A 35 1.61 10.86 -23.69
CA ASP A 35 0.60 11.71 -24.35
C ASP A 35 -0.84 11.29 -23.96
N ASP A 36 -1.12 9.98 -23.93
CA ASP A 36 -2.43 9.46 -23.52
C ASP A 36 -2.78 9.80 -22.06
N LYS A 37 -1.81 9.68 -21.14
CA LYS A 37 -2.01 10.04 -19.73
C LYS A 37 -2.26 11.54 -19.56
N HIS A 38 -1.50 12.37 -20.28
CA HIS A 38 -1.65 13.83 -20.23
C HIS A 38 -3.04 14.23 -20.70
N ARG A 39 -3.51 13.68 -21.83
CA ARG A 39 -4.88 13.90 -22.34
C ARG A 39 -5.95 13.58 -21.29
N VAL A 40 -5.83 12.44 -20.60
CA VAL A 40 -6.76 12.05 -19.53
C VAL A 40 -6.75 13.06 -18.37
N TYR A 41 -5.57 13.54 -17.96
CA TYR A 41 -5.46 14.53 -16.88
C TYR A 41 -6.03 15.88 -17.28
N TYR A 42 -5.73 16.38 -18.48
CA TYR A 42 -6.33 17.62 -19.00
C TYR A 42 -7.86 17.53 -19.06
N ALA A 43 -8.40 16.42 -19.57
CA ALA A 43 -9.84 16.21 -19.62
C ALA A 43 -10.49 16.20 -18.22
N ARG A 44 -9.82 15.62 -17.21
CA ARG A 44 -10.29 15.67 -15.81
C ARG A 44 -10.26 17.08 -15.23
N ILE A 45 -9.22 17.85 -15.52
CA ILE A 45 -9.08 19.24 -15.06
C ILE A 45 -10.17 20.10 -15.70
N ALA A 46 -10.32 20.03 -17.02
CA ALA A 46 -11.34 20.76 -17.78
C ALA A 46 -12.76 20.44 -17.29
N ARG A 47 -13.08 19.17 -17.01
CA ARG A 47 -14.39 18.79 -16.47
C ARG A 47 -14.69 19.42 -15.10
N LYS A 48 -13.68 19.58 -14.26
CA LYS A 48 -13.80 20.11 -12.90
C LYS A 48 -13.71 21.64 -12.83
N LEU A 49 -13.30 22.30 -13.93
CA LEU A 49 -13.27 23.75 -14.08
C LEU A 49 -14.35 24.16 -15.10
N PRO A 50 -15.58 24.52 -14.67
CA PRO A 50 -16.63 24.95 -15.60
C PRO A 50 -16.42 26.38 -16.15
N THR A 51 -15.18 26.88 -16.20
CA THR A 51 -14.87 28.26 -16.61
C THR A 51 -14.78 28.40 -18.14
N GLN A 52 -15.22 29.54 -18.68
CA GLN A 52 -15.11 29.88 -20.11
C GLN A 52 -13.65 29.98 -20.59
N THR A 53 -12.69 30.19 -19.69
CA THR A 53 -11.27 30.31 -20.02
C THR A 53 -10.43 29.38 -19.15
N PHE A 54 -9.51 28.65 -19.77
CA PHE A 54 -8.63 27.71 -19.10
C PHE A 54 -7.46 28.45 -18.42
N PRO A 55 -7.17 28.23 -17.13
CA PRO A 55 -6.25 29.07 -16.35
C PRO A 55 -4.77 28.67 -16.55
N TRP A 56 -4.27 28.83 -17.79
CA TRP A 56 -2.93 28.41 -18.19
C TRP A 56 -1.82 28.95 -17.30
N GLN A 57 -1.83 30.25 -16.98
CA GLN A 57 -0.78 30.86 -16.16
C GLN A 57 -0.70 30.26 -14.75
N SER A 58 -1.86 30.04 -14.13
CA SER A 58 -1.95 29.43 -12.81
C SER A 58 -1.46 27.98 -12.82
N MET A 59 -1.82 27.21 -13.85
CA MET A 59 -1.32 25.85 -14.03
C MET A 59 0.19 25.82 -14.22
N HIS A 60 0.77 26.75 -14.97
CA HIS A 60 2.22 26.84 -15.15
C HIS A 60 2.93 27.15 -13.84
N ARG A 61 2.39 28.05 -12.99
CA ARG A 61 2.94 28.31 -11.65
C ARG A 61 2.97 27.07 -10.77
N THR A 62 1.82 26.39 -10.63
CA THR A 62 1.76 25.14 -9.86
C THR A 62 2.70 24.09 -10.43
N THR A 63 2.78 23.97 -11.77
CA THR A 63 3.70 23.03 -12.43
C THR A 63 5.16 23.34 -12.10
N ARG A 64 5.58 24.61 -12.19
CA ARG A 64 6.94 25.04 -11.87
C ARG A 64 7.31 24.73 -10.42
N PHE A 65 6.43 25.03 -9.47
CA PHE A 65 6.65 24.70 -8.06
C PHE A 65 6.82 23.19 -7.85
N LEU A 66 5.99 22.36 -8.48
CA LEU A 66 6.10 20.91 -8.34
C LEU A 66 7.40 20.39 -8.99
N GLN A 67 7.80 20.95 -10.13
CA GLN A 67 9.04 20.60 -10.80
C GLN A 67 10.29 21.05 -10.06
N SER A 68 10.29 22.22 -9.41
CA SER A 68 11.43 22.68 -8.58
C SER A 68 11.66 21.76 -7.38
N ARG A 69 10.62 21.03 -6.93
CA ARG A 69 10.72 19.96 -5.94
C ARG A 69 11.16 18.61 -6.51
N GLY A 70 11.44 18.50 -7.81
CA GLY A 70 11.88 17.26 -8.47
C GLY A 70 10.74 16.36 -8.97
N LEU A 71 9.50 16.85 -9.02
CA LEU A 71 8.38 16.09 -9.60
C LEU A 71 8.36 16.22 -11.13
N SER A 72 8.08 15.11 -11.82
CA SER A 72 7.92 15.11 -13.28
C SER A 72 6.68 15.92 -13.72
N PRO A 73 6.66 16.42 -14.97
CA PRO A 73 5.47 17.07 -15.55
C PRO A 73 4.21 16.21 -15.44
N THR A 74 4.35 14.90 -15.65
CA THR A 74 3.25 13.92 -15.54
C THR A 74 2.71 13.83 -14.11
N GLN A 75 3.58 13.84 -13.09
CA GLN A 75 3.16 13.88 -11.69
C GLN A 75 2.46 15.20 -11.35
N ALA A 76 2.96 16.33 -11.86
CA ALA A 76 2.32 17.63 -11.66
C ALA A 76 0.90 17.68 -12.25
N LEU A 77 0.71 17.20 -13.49
CA LEU A 77 -0.61 17.08 -14.11
C LEU A 77 -1.52 16.13 -13.34
N LYS A 78 -1.00 14.98 -12.88
CA LYS A 78 -1.76 14.05 -12.03
C LYS A 78 -2.26 14.74 -10.77
N ILE A 79 -1.39 15.46 -10.05
CA ILE A 79 -1.71 16.23 -8.84
C ILE A 79 -2.84 17.23 -9.10
N MET A 80 -2.70 18.06 -10.14
CA MET A 80 -3.74 19.04 -10.52
C MET A 80 -5.06 18.36 -10.88
N SER A 81 -5.02 17.22 -11.57
CA SER A 81 -6.24 16.48 -11.94
C SER A 81 -6.98 15.88 -10.73
N GLN A 82 -6.24 15.50 -9.69
CA GLN A 82 -6.81 14.98 -8.45
C GLN A 82 -7.48 16.11 -7.65
N HIS A 83 -6.78 17.22 -7.47
CA HIS A 83 -7.24 18.37 -6.69
C HIS A 83 -7.10 19.67 -7.48
N VAL A 84 -8.12 20.00 -8.28
CA VAL A 84 -8.07 21.13 -9.23
C VAL A 84 -7.91 22.48 -8.54
N MET A 85 -8.40 22.64 -7.31
CA MET A 85 -8.23 23.87 -6.53
C MET A 85 -6.76 24.22 -6.25
N ILE A 86 -5.82 23.27 -6.37
CA ILE A 86 -4.39 23.56 -6.23
C ILE A 86 -3.89 24.62 -7.23
N ILE A 87 -4.57 24.74 -8.37
CA ILE A 87 -4.24 25.70 -9.43
C ILE A 87 -4.50 27.14 -8.94
N SER A 88 -5.47 27.34 -8.06
CA SER A 88 -5.78 28.68 -7.53
C SER A 88 -4.95 29.07 -6.31
N TYR A 89 -4.13 28.16 -5.77
CA TYR A 89 -3.27 28.47 -4.64
C TYR A 89 -2.12 29.38 -5.05
N SER A 90 -1.78 30.33 -4.18
CA SER A 90 -0.58 31.14 -4.37
C SER A 90 0.68 30.31 -4.09
N GLU A 91 1.76 30.65 -4.78
CA GLU A 91 3.07 30.01 -4.58
C GLU A 91 3.54 30.16 -3.13
N ALA A 92 3.40 31.36 -2.55
CA ALA A 92 3.69 31.60 -1.14
C ALA A 92 2.88 30.69 -0.18
N LEU A 93 1.61 30.40 -0.48
CA LEU A 93 0.78 29.53 0.35
C LEU A 93 1.28 28.08 0.32
N ILE A 94 1.54 27.53 -0.87
CA ILE A 94 2.02 26.15 -1.01
C ILE A 94 3.46 25.98 -0.51
N GLU A 95 4.32 26.97 -0.71
CA GLU A 95 5.70 26.99 -0.20
C GLU A 95 5.74 27.07 1.33
N SER A 96 4.86 27.86 1.96
CA SER A 96 4.82 28.01 3.42
C SER A 96 4.61 26.69 4.18
N LYS A 97 4.04 25.66 3.53
CA LYS A 97 3.80 24.35 4.15
C LYS A 97 5.05 23.49 4.24
N ILE A 98 6.02 23.73 3.35
CA ILE A 98 7.19 22.88 3.21
C ILE A 98 8.08 22.93 4.46
N PRO A 99 8.47 24.11 4.99
CA PRO A 99 9.27 24.17 6.21
C PRO A 99 8.59 23.45 7.39
N TRP A 100 7.28 23.62 7.54
CA TRP A 100 6.52 22.97 8.60
C TRP A 100 6.59 21.43 8.54
N PHE A 101 6.47 20.83 7.34
CA PHE A 101 6.63 19.39 7.20
C PHE A 101 8.07 18.91 7.46
N LEU A 102 9.06 19.70 7.06
CA LEU A 102 10.48 19.39 7.33
C LEU A 102 10.76 19.44 8.84
N GLU A 103 10.26 20.46 9.55
CA GLU A 103 10.37 20.60 11.00
C GLU A 103 9.64 19.47 11.75
N LEU A 104 8.54 18.95 11.20
CA LEU A 104 7.87 17.77 11.73
C LEU A 104 8.74 16.51 11.65
N GLY A 105 9.75 16.49 10.78
CA GLY A 105 10.67 15.37 10.55
C GLY A 105 10.38 14.55 9.29
N LEU A 106 9.59 15.08 8.34
CA LEU A 106 9.40 14.44 7.04
C LEU A 106 10.56 14.77 6.09
N SER A 107 11.07 13.76 5.37
CA SER A 107 12.05 14.00 4.31
C SER A 107 11.40 14.64 3.07
N HIS A 108 12.22 15.29 2.24
CA HIS A 108 11.78 15.88 0.97
C HIS A 108 10.97 14.91 0.10
N ASP A 109 11.45 13.67 -0.04
CA ASP A 109 10.77 12.62 -0.81
C ASP A 109 9.43 12.23 -0.20
N LYS A 110 9.34 12.15 1.14
CA LYS A 110 8.08 11.84 1.81
C LYS A 110 7.05 12.95 1.68
N ILE A 111 7.49 14.21 1.71
CA ILE A 111 6.62 15.37 1.44
C ILE A 111 6.08 15.26 0.00
N ASN A 112 6.94 14.95 -0.96
CA ASN A 112 6.53 14.76 -2.35
C ASN A 112 5.55 13.57 -2.50
N ASP A 113 5.82 12.43 -1.86
CA ASP A 113 4.91 11.27 -1.81
C ASP A 113 3.52 11.65 -1.26
N ILE A 114 3.48 12.51 -0.24
CA ILE A 114 2.23 13.01 0.35
C ILE A 114 1.51 13.92 -0.65
N ILE A 115 2.20 14.90 -1.26
CA ILE A 115 1.60 15.82 -2.23
C ILE A 115 1.02 15.07 -3.42
N ILE A 116 1.69 14.03 -3.93
CA ILE A 116 1.20 13.19 -5.04
C ILE A 116 -0.09 12.45 -4.68
N ARG A 117 -0.25 12.03 -3.41
CA ARG A 117 -1.41 11.24 -2.96
C ARG A 117 -2.56 12.10 -2.44
N HIS A 118 -2.24 13.25 -1.84
CA HIS A 118 -3.20 14.13 -1.18
C HIS A 118 -2.84 15.61 -1.39
N PRO A 119 -2.99 16.17 -2.62
CA PRO A 119 -2.55 17.53 -2.90
C PRO A 119 -3.31 18.61 -2.14
N ASN A 120 -4.54 18.31 -1.69
CA ASN A 120 -5.34 19.20 -0.83
C ASN A 120 -4.59 19.58 0.46
N ILE A 121 -3.63 18.78 0.90
CA ILE A 121 -2.85 19.09 2.11
C ILE A 121 -2.25 20.50 2.03
N LEU A 122 -1.77 20.93 0.86
CA LEU A 122 -1.11 22.22 0.67
C LEU A 122 -2.07 23.41 0.83
N GLY A 123 -3.38 23.20 0.67
CA GLY A 123 -4.41 24.22 0.85
C GLY A 123 -4.87 24.40 2.30
N ILE A 124 -4.47 23.50 3.20
CA ILE A 124 -4.96 23.48 4.58
C ILE A 124 -4.12 24.43 5.45
N SER A 125 -4.75 25.12 6.40
CA SER A 125 -4.07 26.03 7.32
C SER A 125 -3.11 25.28 8.24
N ILE A 126 -1.98 25.90 8.57
CA ILE A 126 -1.00 25.32 9.52
C ILE A 126 -1.65 25.11 10.90
N THR A 127 -2.57 25.99 11.29
CA THR A 127 -3.36 25.85 12.53
C THR A 127 -4.13 24.53 12.60
N LYS A 128 -4.62 24.00 11.47
CA LYS A 128 -5.26 22.68 11.43
C LYS A 128 -4.25 21.55 11.57
N TYR A 129 -3.04 21.69 11.02
CA TYR A 129 -1.96 20.73 11.25
C TYR A 129 -1.61 20.65 12.73
N GLU A 130 -1.39 21.80 13.37
CA GLU A 130 -1.05 21.89 14.80
C GLU A 130 -2.17 21.34 15.68
N ALA A 131 -3.43 21.64 15.36
CA ALA A 131 -4.58 21.09 16.07
C ALA A 131 -4.62 19.56 15.98
N LEU A 132 -4.36 18.99 14.79
CA LEU A 132 -4.30 17.54 14.61
C LEU A 132 -3.12 16.91 15.37
N VAL A 133 -1.94 17.56 15.38
CA VAL A 133 -0.80 17.09 16.18
C VAL A 133 -1.15 17.06 17.66
N LYS A 134 -1.72 18.15 18.20
CA LYS A 134 -2.16 18.23 19.60
C LYS A 134 -3.20 17.16 19.91
N TRP A 135 -4.14 16.92 19.00
CA TRP A 135 -5.17 15.89 19.15
C TRP A 135 -4.58 14.47 19.23
N TYR A 136 -3.62 14.14 18.36
CA TYR A 136 -2.92 12.85 18.44
C TYR A 136 -2.16 12.67 19.76
N LEU A 137 -1.42 13.70 20.18
CA LEU A 137 -0.66 13.66 21.44
C LEU A 137 -1.59 13.52 22.66
N PHE A 138 -2.73 14.22 22.65
CA PHE A 138 -3.75 14.11 23.69
C PHE A 138 -4.30 12.68 23.83
N HIS A 139 -4.47 11.96 22.72
CA HIS A 139 -4.87 10.55 22.71
C HIS A 139 -3.71 9.57 22.88
N GLY A 140 -2.55 10.02 23.38
CA GLY A 140 -1.44 9.15 23.74
C GLY A 140 -0.61 8.62 22.58
N VAL A 141 -0.76 9.19 21.37
CA VAL A 141 0.14 8.85 20.26
C VAL A 141 1.56 9.34 20.56
N PRO A 142 2.59 8.50 20.43
CA PRO A 142 3.97 8.93 20.63
C PRO A 142 4.41 10.03 19.66
N LYS A 143 5.12 11.04 20.17
CA LYS A 143 5.57 12.21 19.37
C LYS A 143 6.43 11.80 18.15
N ASP A 144 7.26 10.78 18.29
CA ASP A 144 8.11 10.25 17.20
C ASP A 144 7.31 9.62 16.05
N LYS A 145 6.02 9.31 16.26
CA LYS A 145 5.13 8.74 15.24
C LYS A 145 4.35 9.77 14.46
N ILE A 146 4.31 11.03 14.90
CA ILE A 146 3.47 12.06 14.28
C ILE A 146 3.83 12.28 12.80
N ALA A 147 5.11 12.40 12.46
CA ALA A 147 5.55 12.52 11.07
C ALA A 147 5.09 11.33 10.21
N TYR A 148 5.22 10.11 10.75
CA TYR A 148 4.75 8.90 10.09
C TYR A 148 3.23 8.94 9.85
N LEU A 149 2.43 9.45 10.78
CA LEU A 149 0.97 9.57 10.64
C LEU A 149 0.57 10.55 9.54
N PHE A 150 1.27 11.69 9.41
CA PHE A 150 1.05 12.60 8.28
C PHE A 150 1.41 11.95 6.93
N ASN A 151 2.33 10.99 6.92
CA ASN A 151 2.66 10.22 5.71
C ASN A 151 1.61 9.15 5.37
N ILE A 152 1.13 8.37 6.34
CA ILE A 152 0.19 7.27 6.07
C ILE A 152 -1.28 7.71 6.01
N PHE A 153 -1.63 8.82 6.66
CA PHE A 153 -2.99 9.34 6.75
C PHE A 153 -3.06 10.87 6.58
N PRO A 154 -2.56 11.41 5.44
CA PRO A 154 -2.54 12.84 5.19
C PRO A 154 -3.93 13.47 5.16
N GLN A 155 -4.96 12.71 4.73
CA GLN A 155 -6.34 13.19 4.73
C GLN A 155 -6.90 13.43 6.14
N GLY A 156 -6.26 12.91 7.19
CA GLY A 156 -6.65 13.13 8.58
C GLY A 156 -6.83 14.61 8.92
N VAL A 157 -5.99 15.47 8.34
CA VAL A 157 -6.07 16.91 8.60
C VAL A 157 -7.20 17.65 7.90
N SER A 158 -7.87 16.98 6.96
CA SER A 158 -9.09 17.51 6.34
C SER A 158 -10.32 17.27 7.23
N TYR A 159 -10.25 16.34 8.19
CA TYR A 159 -11.37 16.02 9.06
C TYR A 159 -11.53 17.04 10.19
N ASN A 160 -12.78 17.33 10.54
CA ASN A 160 -13.10 18.10 11.74
C ASN A 160 -12.84 17.22 12.97
N ILE A 161 -12.08 17.74 13.93
CA ILE A 161 -11.75 17.01 15.16
C ILE A 161 -13.03 16.66 15.94
N ARG A 162 -13.86 17.66 16.26
CA ARG A 162 -15.06 17.51 17.12
C ARG A 162 -16.18 16.73 16.45
N ASP A 163 -16.40 16.99 15.17
CA ASP A 163 -17.56 16.45 14.45
C ASP A 163 -17.25 15.13 13.74
N ASN A 164 -15.98 14.71 13.68
CA ASN A 164 -15.58 13.50 12.95
C ASN A 164 -14.62 12.59 13.72
N LEU A 165 -13.48 13.11 14.18
CA LEU A 165 -12.44 12.28 14.81
C LEU A 165 -12.81 11.88 16.24
N ASP A 166 -13.30 12.82 17.06
CA ASP A 166 -13.69 12.58 18.45
C ASP A 166 -14.82 11.54 18.57
N PRO A 167 -15.91 11.60 17.76
CA PRO A 167 -16.94 10.57 17.80
C PRO A 167 -16.39 9.17 17.46
N LYS A 168 -15.42 9.07 16.54
CA LYS A 168 -14.81 7.79 16.18
C LYS A 168 -13.91 7.25 17.28
N VAL A 169 -13.21 8.12 18.01
CA VAL A 169 -12.49 7.71 19.22
C VAL A 169 -13.48 7.29 20.31
N ALA A 170 -14.59 8.00 20.49
CA ALA A 170 -15.65 7.62 21.43
C ALA A 170 -16.24 6.24 21.08
N LEU A 171 -16.44 5.93 19.80
CA LEU A 171 -16.86 4.61 19.34
C LEU A 171 -15.85 3.51 19.70
N LEU A 172 -14.54 3.76 19.57
CA LEU A 172 -13.53 2.80 20.01
C LEU A 172 -13.65 2.52 21.52
N ARG A 173 -13.94 3.55 22.32
CA ARG A 173 -14.19 3.40 23.77
C ARG A 173 -15.52 2.69 24.06
N GLU A 174 -16.57 2.94 23.28
CA GLU A 174 -17.86 2.23 23.34
C GLU A 174 -17.68 0.72 23.08
N ILE A 175 -16.79 0.35 22.15
CA ILE A 175 -16.38 -1.04 21.89
C ILE A 175 -15.62 -1.65 23.10
N GLY A 176 -15.12 -0.83 24.01
CA GLY A 176 -14.38 -1.23 25.20
C GLY A 176 -12.86 -1.01 25.11
N CYS A 177 -12.37 -0.28 24.12
CA CYS A 177 -10.93 0.05 24.05
C CYS A 177 -10.56 1.05 25.16
N ASN A 178 -9.53 0.73 25.94
CA ASN A 178 -8.91 1.70 26.84
C ASN A 178 -8.03 2.70 26.08
N ASP A 179 -7.56 3.76 26.75
CA ASP A 179 -6.79 4.81 26.09
C ASP A 179 -5.48 4.31 25.44
N MET A 180 -4.82 3.31 26.04
CA MET A 180 -3.64 2.67 25.45
C MET A 180 -3.97 1.94 24.14
N GLN A 181 -5.13 1.27 24.08
CA GLN A 181 -5.63 0.60 22.89
C GLN A 181 -6.07 1.61 21.82
N VAL A 182 -6.72 2.70 22.21
CA VAL A 182 -7.05 3.82 21.31
C VAL A 182 -5.77 4.41 20.71
N ALA A 183 -4.78 4.75 21.53
CA ALA A 183 -3.48 5.25 21.09
C ALA A 183 -2.82 4.29 20.08
N ARG A 184 -2.91 2.99 20.33
CA ARG A 184 -2.40 1.94 19.43
C ARG A 184 -3.13 1.94 18.08
N VAL A 185 -4.45 2.05 18.06
CA VAL A 185 -5.24 2.16 16.81
C VAL A 185 -4.82 3.39 16.02
N LEU A 186 -4.77 4.56 16.67
CA LEU A 186 -4.39 5.83 16.05
C LEU A 186 -2.96 5.81 15.51
N THR A 187 -2.05 5.13 16.21
CA THR A 187 -0.64 5.02 15.81
C THR A 187 -0.44 4.08 14.62
N ARG A 188 -1.19 2.99 14.56
CA ARG A 188 -0.95 1.92 13.57
C ARG A 188 -1.80 2.05 12.32
N SER A 189 -3.08 2.40 12.48
CA SER A 189 -4.07 2.29 11.41
C SER A 189 -5.11 3.41 11.47
N PRO A 190 -4.71 4.69 11.56
CA PRO A 190 -5.65 5.82 11.62
C PRO A 190 -6.60 5.89 10.40
N GLN A 191 -6.20 5.26 9.28
CA GLN A 191 -7.01 5.12 8.07
C GLN A 191 -8.37 4.45 8.29
N ILE A 192 -8.59 3.71 9.37
CA ILE A 192 -9.94 3.17 9.66
C ILE A 192 -10.96 4.30 9.82
N PHE A 193 -10.51 5.51 10.20
CA PHE A 193 -11.35 6.69 10.31
C PHE A 193 -11.74 7.30 8.97
N THR A 194 -11.38 6.71 7.82
CA THR A 194 -12.04 7.08 6.55
C THR A 194 -13.46 6.53 6.45
N HIS A 195 -13.79 5.48 7.20
CA HIS A 195 -15.14 4.91 7.21
C HIS A 195 -16.10 5.74 8.06
N SER A 196 -17.41 5.60 7.78
CA SER A 196 -18.45 6.20 8.61
C SER A 196 -18.49 5.52 9.98
N MET A 197 -18.99 6.24 10.98
CA MET A 197 -19.20 5.70 12.34
C MET A 197 -20.11 4.48 12.33
N GLU A 198 -21.24 4.57 11.61
CA GLU A 198 -22.20 3.48 11.43
C GLU A 198 -21.51 2.23 10.89
N ARG A 199 -20.74 2.37 9.80
CA ARG A 199 -20.00 1.23 9.23
C ARG A 199 -19.02 0.61 10.22
N LEU A 200 -18.30 1.42 11.00
CA LEU A 200 -17.37 0.89 12.00
C LEU A 200 -18.12 0.13 13.11
N ARG A 201 -19.25 0.66 13.57
CA ARG A 201 -20.10 0.03 14.60
C ARG A 201 -20.69 -1.28 14.10
N ASP A 202 -21.28 -1.28 12.91
CA ASP A 202 -21.87 -2.48 12.31
C ASP A 202 -20.83 -3.59 12.12
N LYS A 203 -19.59 -3.22 11.74
CA LYS A 203 -18.51 -4.19 11.57
C LYS A 203 -18.01 -4.74 12.90
N ALA A 204 -17.98 -3.94 13.96
CA ALA A 204 -17.68 -4.44 15.30
C ALA A 204 -18.79 -5.39 15.80
N ASN A 205 -20.07 -5.03 15.62
CA ASN A 205 -21.21 -5.86 15.97
C ASN A 205 -21.24 -7.17 15.18
N TYR A 206 -20.92 -7.12 13.89
CA TYR A 206 -20.84 -8.31 13.05
C TYR A 206 -19.82 -9.35 13.56
N LEU A 207 -18.70 -8.91 14.14
CA LEU A 207 -17.77 -9.86 14.78
C LEU A 207 -18.41 -10.57 15.98
N VAL A 208 -19.25 -9.88 16.74
CA VAL A 208 -20.02 -10.48 17.85
C VAL A 208 -21.07 -11.45 17.34
N GLU A 209 -21.78 -11.10 16.27
CA GLU A 209 -22.74 -11.99 15.60
C GLU A 209 -22.07 -13.26 15.06
N LEU A 210 -20.81 -13.18 14.63
CA LEU A 210 -19.99 -14.33 14.25
C LEU A 210 -19.52 -15.19 15.43
N GLY A 211 -19.82 -14.79 16.67
CA GLY A 211 -19.48 -15.53 17.88
C GLY A 211 -18.22 -15.04 18.59
N VAL A 212 -17.63 -13.90 18.19
CA VAL A 212 -16.54 -13.29 18.96
C VAL A 212 -17.09 -12.70 20.26
N PRO A 213 -16.60 -13.11 21.44
CA PRO A 213 -17.07 -12.53 22.70
C PRO A 213 -16.82 -11.03 22.76
N ARG A 214 -17.78 -10.25 23.26
CA ARG A 214 -17.74 -8.78 23.24
C ARG A 214 -16.50 -8.25 23.98
N GLU A 215 -16.11 -8.88 25.07
CA GLU A 215 -14.92 -8.57 25.87
C GLU A 215 -13.59 -8.79 25.11
N ARG A 216 -13.59 -9.56 24.01
CA ARG A 216 -12.43 -9.77 23.15
C ARG A 216 -12.31 -8.72 22.05
N LEU A 217 -13.37 -7.97 21.74
CA LEU A 217 -13.35 -6.95 20.70
C LEU A 217 -12.25 -5.90 20.89
N PRO A 218 -12.03 -5.30 22.09
CA PRO A 218 -10.98 -4.30 22.26
C PRO A 218 -9.59 -4.82 21.90
N PHE A 219 -9.30 -6.08 22.24
CA PHE A 219 -8.02 -6.71 21.90
C PHE A 219 -7.89 -6.92 20.39
N ILE A 220 -8.95 -7.39 19.73
CA ILE A 220 -8.96 -7.62 18.28
C ILE A 220 -8.84 -6.29 17.53
N VAL A 221 -9.71 -5.32 17.82
CA VAL A 221 -9.77 -4.03 17.13
C VAL A 221 -8.47 -3.24 17.34
N SER A 222 -7.87 -3.27 18.54
CA SER A 222 -6.60 -2.57 18.76
C SER A 222 -5.37 -3.26 18.15
N SER A 223 -5.43 -4.58 17.94
CA SER A 223 -4.32 -5.35 17.37
C SER A 223 -4.36 -5.44 15.84
N VAL A 224 -5.57 -5.44 15.28
CA VAL A 224 -5.84 -5.51 13.83
C VAL A 224 -6.98 -4.55 13.49
N PRO A 225 -6.79 -3.22 13.59
CA PRO A 225 -7.88 -2.28 13.36
C PRO A 225 -8.44 -2.37 11.94
N GLU A 226 -7.65 -2.82 10.97
CA GLU A 226 -8.09 -3.01 9.59
C GLU A 226 -9.19 -4.06 9.44
N CYS A 227 -9.38 -4.97 10.42
CA CYS A 227 -10.43 -5.99 10.32
C CYS A 227 -11.84 -5.37 10.29
N VAL A 228 -12.07 -4.26 11.00
CA VAL A 228 -13.37 -3.56 11.01
C VAL A 228 -13.56 -2.66 9.77
N ALA A 229 -12.55 -2.54 8.91
CA ALA A 229 -12.67 -1.86 7.62
C ALA A 229 -13.13 -2.81 6.49
N LEU A 230 -12.95 -4.13 6.67
CA LEU A 230 -13.32 -5.15 5.68
C LEU A 230 -14.85 -5.27 5.50
N THR A 231 -15.26 -5.91 4.41
CA THR A 231 -16.67 -6.28 4.24
C THR A 231 -17.01 -7.50 5.11
N SER A 232 -18.26 -7.58 5.57
CA SER A 232 -18.73 -8.73 6.35
C SER A 232 -18.58 -10.04 5.58
N SER A 233 -18.86 -10.02 4.26
CA SER A 233 -18.67 -11.16 3.37
C SER A 233 -17.23 -11.67 3.39
N ARG A 234 -16.24 -10.77 3.33
CA ARG A 234 -14.82 -11.14 3.29
C ARG A 234 -14.37 -11.83 4.59
N VAL A 235 -14.89 -11.38 5.73
CA VAL A 235 -14.65 -12.02 7.03
C VAL A 235 -15.31 -13.39 7.05
N LYS A 236 -16.59 -13.49 6.64
CA LYS A 236 -17.31 -14.76 6.55
C LYS A 236 -16.62 -15.79 5.65
N GLU A 237 -16.24 -15.40 4.44
CA GLU A 237 -15.50 -16.26 3.50
C GLU A 237 -14.20 -16.80 4.10
N THR A 238 -13.54 -16.03 4.98
CA THR A 238 -12.37 -16.52 5.71
C THR A 238 -12.73 -17.56 6.75
N VAL A 239 -13.78 -17.30 7.53
CA VAL A 239 -14.28 -18.24 8.56
C VAL A 239 -14.70 -19.54 7.90
N ASP A 240 -15.52 -19.47 6.86
CA ASP A 240 -16.01 -20.62 6.11
C ASP A 240 -14.86 -21.43 5.50
N ALA A 241 -13.85 -20.77 4.92
CA ALA A 241 -12.68 -21.45 4.38
C ALA A 241 -11.84 -22.14 5.47
N LEU A 242 -11.76 -21.57 6.68
CA LEU A 242 -11.05 -22.21 7.78
C LEU A 242 -11.87 -23.37 8.36
N ASP A 243 -13.19 -23.28 8.39
CA ASP A 243 -14.07 -24.37 8.77
C ASP A 243 -13.98 -25.53 7.75
N GLU A 244 -13.87 -25.23 6.46
CA GLU A 244 -13.61 -26.21 5.40
C GLU A 244 -12.28 -26.95 5.63
N LEU A 245 -11.19 -26.21 5.90
CA LEU A 245 -9.85 -26.79 6.06
C LEU A 245 -9.69 -27.56 7.38
N PHE A 246 -10.23 -27.02 8.48
CA PHE A 246 -9.95 -27.49 9.85
C PHE A 246 -11.13 -28.20 10.52
N GLY A 247 -12.35 -28.05 10.00
CA GLY A 247 -13.58 -28.55 10.59
C GLY A 247 -14.42 -27.44 11.22
N THR A 248 -15.70 -27.71 11.45
CA THR A 248 -16.69 -26.74 11.93
C THR A 248 -16.23 -26.02 13.21
N GLY A 249 -16.25 -24.68 13.18
CA GLY A 249 -15.91 -23.81 14.32
C GLY A 249 -14.44 -23.42 14.39
N ALA A 250 -13.57 -24.03 13.58
CA ALA A 250 -12.15 -23.70 13.53
C ALA A 250 -11.90 -22.27 13.03
N GLY A 251 -12.74 -21.74 12.14
CA GLY A 251 -12.68 -20.37 11.67
C GLY A 251 -12.86 -19.36 12.81
N LEU A 252 -13.85 -19.55 13.68
CA LEU A 252 -14.04 -18.71 14.86
C LEU A 252 -12.84 -18.81 15.82
N GLN A 253 -12.36 -20.02 16.09
CA GLN A 253 -11.18 -20.22 16.95
C GLN A 253 -9.93 -19.53 16.39
N ALA A 254 -9.74 -19.58 15.07
CA ALA A 254 -8.65 -18.89 14.40
C ALA A 254 -8.76 -17.36 14.53
N LEU A 255 -9.97 -16.79 14.45
CA LEU A 255 -10.19 -15.36 14.71
C LEU A 255 -9.80 -14.96 16.14
N LEU A 256 -10.19 -15.78 17.13
CA LEU A 256 -9.91 -15.51 18.55
C LEU A 256 -8.41 -15.59 18.88
N ARG A 257 -7.69 -16.52 18.24
CA ARG A 257 -6.24 -16.69 18.39
C ARG A 257 -5.45 -15.63 17.61
N ASN A 258 -5.84 -15.36 16.36
CA ASN A 258 -5.15 -14.43 15.47
C ASN A 258 -6.10 -13.86 14.41
N CYS A 259 -6.84 -12.81 14.76
CA CYS A 259 -7.75 -12.12 13.84
C CYS A 259 -7.04 -11.59 12.58
N ARG A 260 -5.71 -11.40 12.58
CA ARG A 260 -4.96 -10.96 11.38
C ARG A 260 -5.08 -11.95 10.22
N ILE A 261 -5.52 -13.19 10.45
CA ILE A 261 -5.77 -14.17 9.39
C ILE A 261 -6.75 -13.67 8.33
N VAL A 262 -7.74 -12.83 8.69
CA VAL A 262 -8.71 -12.25 7.73
C VAL A 262 -8.06 -11.35 6.68
N MET A 263 -6.84 -10.88 6.93
CA MET A 263 -6.06 -10.08 5.99
C MET A 263 -5.32 -10.94 4.95
N SER A 264 -5.34 -12.27 5.10
CA SER A 264 -4.62 -13.22 4.23
C SER A 264 -5.47 -13.64 3.04
N SER A 265 -4.84 -13.92 1.89
CA SER A 265 -5.54 -14.45 0.72
C SER A 265 -6.15 -15.82 1.04
N ILE A 266 -7.45 -16.00 0.77
CA ILE A 266 -8.13 -17.29 0.99
C ILE A 266 -7.52 -18.38 0.10
N ASN A 267 -7.36 -18.11 -1.19
CA ASN A 267 -6.75 -19.07 -2.12
C ASN A 267 -5.31 -19.39 -1.71
N GLY A 268 -4.55 -18.37 -1.30
CA GLY A 268 -3.18 -18.58 -0.80
C GLY A 268 -3.14 -19.42 0.47
N MET A 269 -4.16 -19.31 1.34
CA MET A 269 -4.27 -20.15 2.54
C MET A 269 -4.57 -21.61 2.19
N ARG A 270 -5.48 -21.86 1.25
CA ARG A 270 -5.76 -23.23 0.75
C ARG A 270 -4.52 -23.87 0.13
N GLU A 271 -3.88 -23.17 -0.81
CA GLU A 271 -2.63 -23.64 -1.44
C GLU A 271 -1.54 -23.95 -0.41
N SER A 272 -1.41 -23.10 0.62
CA SER A 272 -0.40 -23.29 1.67
C SER A 272 -0.75 -24.43 2.61
N PHE A 273 -2.03 -24.66 2.88
CA PHE A 273 -2.50 -25.82 3.62
C PHE A 273 -2.18 -27.10 2.87
N ASP A 274 -2.62 -27.22 1.61
CA ASP A 274 -2.40 -28.41 0.77
C ASP A 274 -0.91 -28.73 0.63
N TYR A 275 -0.08 -27.69 0.42
CA TYR A 275 1.37 -27.85 0.35
C TYR A 275 1.99 -28.33 1.67
N LEU A 276 1.54 -27.83 2.82
CA LEU A 276 2.07 -28.29 4.11
C LEU A 276 1.63 -29.72 4.42
N ILE A 277 0.40 -30.10 4.06
CA ILE A 277 -0.06 -31.49 4.15
C ILE A 277 0.81 -32.40 3.28
N SER A 278 1.12 -32.02 2.03
CA SER A 278 1.96 -32.83 1.15
C SER A 278 3.42 -32.95 1.61
N VAL A 279 3.91 -31.98 2.37
CA VAL A 279 5.23 -32.05 3.04
C VAL A 279 5.21 -32.97 4.27
N GLY A 280 4.03 -33.35 4.78
CA GLY A 280 3.87 -34.28 5.90
C GLY A 280 3.36 -33.65 7.20
N PHE A 281 2.87 -32.41 7.18
CA PHE A 281 2.21 -31.82 8.35
C PHE A 281 0.83 -32.44 8.56
N THR A 282 0.44 -32.62 9.82
CA THR A 282 -0.93 -33.04 10.15
C THR A 282 -1.86 -31.83 10.26
N LYS A 283 -3.14 -32.07 9.97
CA LYS A 283 -4.21 -31.07 10.07
C LYS A 283 -4.30 -30.46 11.46
N GLU A 284 -4.23 -31.28 12.51
CA GLU A 284 -4.32 -30.87 13.92
C GLU A 284 -3.15 -29.96 14.30
N ARG A 285 -1.96 -30.23 13.74
CA ARG A 285 -0.77 -29.40 13.99
C ARG A 285 -0.91 -28.03 13.35
N LEU A 286 -1.45 -27.96 12.14
CA LEU A 286 -1.70 -26.70 11.43
C LEU A 286 -2.81 -25.90 12.11
N GLU A 287 -3.84 -26.54 12.65
CA GLU A 287 -4.94 -25.88 13.37
C GLU A 287 -4.46 -25.19 14.65
N LYS A 288 -3.53 -25.80 15.38
CA LYS A 288 -2.92 -25.20 16.58
C LYS A 288 -2.28 -23.84 16.29
N ASN A 289 -1.75 -23.64 15.08
CA ASN A 289 -1.19 -22.36 14.66
C ASN A 289 -1.44 -22.07 13.17
N THR A 290 -2.60 -21.48 12.90
CA THR A 290 -3.04 -21.09 11.56
C THR A 290 -2.15 -20.04 10.88
N ARG A 291 -1.14 -19.49 11.57
CA ARG A 291 -0.15 -18.60 10.93
C ARG A 291 0.69 -19.32 9.88
N TYR A 292 0.86 -20.64 9.96
CA TYR A 292 1.66 -21.37 8.98
C TYR A 292 1.07 -21.28 7.58
N ILE A 293 -0.25 -21.42 7.45
CA ILE A 293 -0.96 -21.34 6.17
C ILE A 293 -1.10 -19.90 5.64
N THR A 294 -0.66 -18.89 6.38
CA THR A 294 -0.60 -17.49 5.88
C THR A 294 0.67 -17.20 5.08
N ARG A 295 1.62 -18.14 5.03
CA ARG A 295 2.90 -17.98 4.33
C ARG A 295 2.76 -18.44 2.89
N SER A 296 3.15 -17.60 1.94
CA SER A 296 3.09 -17.95 0.51
C SER A 296 3.93 -19.20 0.20
N VAL A 297 3.32 -20.16 -0.50
CA VAL A 297 3.98 -21.36 -1.03
C VAL A 297 5.23 -20.99 -1.83
N ASN A 298 5.06 -20.17 -2.87
CA ASN A 298 6.12 -19.89 -3.83
C ASN A 298 7.19 -18.92 -3.31
N ARG A 299 6.84 -18.02 -2.39
CA ARG A 299 7.80 -17.04 -1.86
C ARG A 299 8.51 -17.48 -0.60
N CYS A 300 7.94 -18.41 0.15
CA CYS A 300 8.43 -18.77 1.49
C CYS A 300 8.47 -20.28 1.72
N LEU A 301 7.35 -20.99 1.59
CA LEU A 301 7.29 -22.39 2.04
C LEU A 301 8.17 -23.29 1.18
N ARG A 302 7.87 -23.37 -0.12
CA ARG A 302 8.55 -24.26 -1.06
C ARG A 302 10.06 -24.01 -1.15
N PRO A 303 10.54 -22.75 -1.34
CA PRO A 303 11.97 -22.51 -1.40
C PRO A 303 12.71 -22.90 -0.11
N ARG A 304 12.07 -22.78 1.06
CA ARG A 304 12.70 -23.13 2.34
C ARG A 304 12.71 -24.64 2.56
N VAL A 305 11.59 -25.31 2.27
CA VAL A 305 11.51 -26.78 2.40
C VAL A 305 12.56 -27.46 1.53
N GLU A 306 12.60 -27.13 0.24
CA GLU A 306 13.57 -27.73 -0.69
C GLU A 306 15.01 -27.48 -0.23
N PHE A 307 15.34 -26.24 0.14
CA PHE A 307 16.67 -25.91 0.64
C PHE A 307 17.03 -26.66 1.92
N LEU A 308 16.13 -26.72 2.91
CA LEU A 308 16.39 -27.39 4.19
C LEU A 308 16.53 -28.90 4.03
N MET A 309 15.78 -29.51 3.11
CA MET A 309 15.96 -30.90 2.73
C MET A 309 17.37 -31.16 2.17
N THR A 310 17.94 -30.24 1.37
CA THR A 310 19.35 -30.38 0.92
C THR A 310 20.38 -30.31 2.05
N LYS A 311 19.99 -29.77 3.21
CA LYS A 311 20.81 -29.68 4.43
C LYS A 311 20.48 -30.79 5.43
N ASN A 312 19.67 -31.79 5.06
CA ASN A 312 19.19 -32.88 5.92
C ASN A 312 18.48 -32.40 7.19
N VAL A 313 17.78 -31.26 7.12
CA VAL A 313 16.94 -30.77 8.22
C VAL A 313 15.53 -31.33 8.08
N ASP A 314 15.01 -31.93 9.15
CA ASP A 314 13.62 -32.37 9.21
C ASP A 314 12.69 -31.15 9.38
N VAL A 315 12.08 -30.76 8.26
CA VAL A 315 11.19 -29.60 8.15
C VAL A 315 9.85 -29.78 8.84
N VAL A 316 9.47 -31.01 9.19
CA VAL A 316 8.20 -31.29 9.86
C VAL A 316 8.41 -31.20 11.37
N SER A 317 9.47 -31.79 11.93
CA SER A 317 9.75 -31.66 13.36
C SER A 317 10.15 -30.23 13.73
N ASP A 318 11.11 -29.63 13.03
CA ASP A 318 11.50 -28.23 13.21
C ASP A 318 10.59 -27.30 12.38
N ILE A 319 9.78 -26.49 13.08
CA ILE A 319 8.85 -25.52 12.47
C ILE A 319 9.33 -24.07 12.57
N THR A 320 10.49 -23.84 13.18
CA THR A 320 11.02 -22.49 13.40
C THR A 320 11.22 -21.75 12.08
N TRP A 321 11.55 -22.49 11.01
CA TRP A 321 11.76 -21.94 9.68
C TRP A 321 10.51 -21.31 9.05
N ILE A 322 9.28 -21.69 9.43
CA ILE A 322 8.06 -21.20 8.74
C ILE A 322 7.83 -19.71 9.01
N LEU A 323 7.92 -19.33 10.29
CA LEU A 323 7.62 -17.97 10.76
C LEU A 323 8.88 -17.10 10.93
N THR A 324 10.08 -17.68 10.81
CA THR A 324 11.33 -16.92 10.90
C THR A 324 11.43 -15.86 9.78
N PRO A 325 11.66 -14.58 10.13
CA PRO A 325 11.88 -13.51 9.15
C PRO A 325 13.01 -13.85 8.17
N GLN A 326 12.93 -13.38 6.94
CA GLN A 326 13.90 -13.76 5.91
C GLN A 326 15.35 -13.38 6.25
N GLY A 327 15.58 -12.21 6.86
CA GLY A 327 16.92 -11.81 7.31
C GLY A 327 17.54 -12.81 8.28
N ARG A 328 16.83 -13.14 9.36
CA ARG A 328 17.28 -14.15 10.33
C ARG A 328 17.45 -15.54 9.73
N PHE A 329 16.59 -15.92 8.78
CA PHE A 329 16.73 -17.20 8.09
C PHE A 329 18.02 -17.25 7.27
N ILE A 330 18.41 -16.14 6.63
CA ILE A 330 19.68 -16.02 5.89
C ILE A 330 20.87 -15.97 6.85
N GLU A 331 20.75 -15.32 8.01
CA GLU A 331 21.81 -15.35 9.03
C GLU A 331 22.09 -16.77 9.52
N GLN A 332 21.03 -17.58 9.72
CA GLN A 332 21.15 -18.98 10.09
C GLN A 332 21.64 -19.86 8.94
N TYR A 333 21.24 -19.54 7.70
CA TYR A 333 21.60 -20.29 6.50
C TYR A 333 22.12 -19.35 5.39
N PRO A 334 23.40 -18.92 5.44
CA PRO A 334 23.94 -17.92 4.51
C PRO A 334 23.80 -18.32 3.03
N ASP A 335 23.95 -19.61 2.73
CA ASP A 335 23.81 -20.17 1.37
C ASP A 335 22.39 -19.97 0.77
N TYR A 336 21.38 -19.78 1.62
CA TYR A 336 19.99 -19.63 1.19
C TYR A 336 19.79 -18.38 0.32
N ALA A 337 20.56 -17.31 0.55
CA ALA A 337 20.44 -16.08 -0.24
C ALA A 337 20.76 -16.32 -1.72
N ALA A 338 21.79 -17.11 -2.00
CA ALA A 338 22.14 -17.51 -3.36
C ALA A 338 21.11 -18.49 -3.93
N TYR A 339 20.65 -19.46 -3.13
CA TYR A 339 19.64 -20.44 -3.53
C TYR A 339 18.33 -19.76 -3.97
N VAL A 340 17.76 -18.90 -3.13
CA VAL A 340 16.45 -18.28 -3.39
C VAL A 340 16.47 -17.36 -4.61
N THR A 341 17.63 -16.76 -4.91
CA THR A 341 17.82 -15.95 -6.11
C THR A 341 17.74 -16.81 -7.37
N LYS A 342 18.40 -17.97 -7.37
CA LYS A 342 18.32 -18.96 -8.46
C LYS A 342 16.90 -19.54 -8.59
N PHE A 343 16.30 -19.93 -7.47
CA PHE A 343 14.94 -20.47 -7.44
C PHE A 343 13.91 -19.53 -8.08
N LYS A 344 14.01 -18.22 -7.79
CA LYS A 344 13.12 -17.20 -8.38
C LYS A 344 13.37 -16.93 -9.86
N ALA A 345 14.58 -17.18 -10.35
CA ALA A 345 14.96 -16.97 -11.74
C ALA A 345 14.48 -18.12 -12.65
N ASP A 346 14.20 -19.30 -12.09
CA ASP A 346 13.73 -20.46 -12.84
C ASP A 346 12.24 -20.31 -13.26
N PRO A 347 11.93 -20.26 -14.57
CA PRO A 347 10.56 -20.13 -15.07
C PRO A 347 9.64 -21.32 -14.72
N THR A 348 10.21 -22.51 -14.47
CA THR A 348 9.45 -23.74 -14.20
C THR A 348 8.78 -23.73 -12.83
N THR A 349 9.36 -23.01 -11.86
CA THR A 349 8.83 -22.87 -10.50
C THR A 349 7.48 -22.14 -10.42
N LYS A 350 7.14 -21.33 -11.44
CA LYS A 350 5.82 -20.67 -11.55
C LYS A 350 4.74 -21.59 -12.15
N LYS A 351 5.14 -22.63 -12.89
CA LYS A 351 4.25 -23.55 -13.61
C LYS A 351 3.78 -24.71 -12.71
N ASN A 352 4.70 -25.24 -11.89
CA ASN A 352 4.46 -26.34 -10.94
C ASN A 352 3.55 -25.97 -9.73
N ALA A 353 2.84 -24.84 -9.78
CA ALA A 353 1.79 -24.47 -8.84
C ALA A 353 0.39 -24.85 -9.35
N LYS A 354 0.23 -25.07 -10.65
CA LYS A 354 -1.04 -25.54 -11.24
C LYS A 354 -1.12 -27.06 -11.36
N ASP A 355 0.02 -27.73 -11.51
CA ASP A 355 0.07 -29.14 -11.91
C ASP A 355 0.40 -30.10 -10.75
N ALA A 356 0.40 -29.61 -9.49
CA ALA A 356 0.60 -30.44 -8.29
C ALA A 356 -0.74 -30.81 -7.58
N VAL A 357 -1.86 -30.67 -8.28
CA VAL A 357 -3.18 -31.15 -7.83
C VAL A 357 -3.48 -32.45 -8.57
N VAL A 358 -3.33 -33.57 -7.85
CA VAL A 358 -3.88 -34.93 -8.10
C VAL A 358 -3.10 -35.78 -9.13
N PRO A 359 -2.92 -37.11 -8.89
CA PRO A 359 -3.60 -37.99 -7.92
C PRO A 359 -2.93 -38.17 -6.57
#